data_AF-A0A319CWC8-F1
#
_entry.id   AF-A0A319CWC8-F1
#
_cell.length_a   1.000
_cell.length_b   1.000
_cell.length_c   1.000
_cell.angle_alpha   90.00
_cell.angle_beta   90.00
_cell.angle_gamma   90.00
#
_symmetry.space_group_name_H-M   'P 1'
#
loop_
_entity.id
_entity.type
_entity.pdbx_description
1 polymer ?
#
loop_
_entity_poly.entity_id
_entity_poly.type
_entity_poly.pdbx_seq_one_letter_code
_entity_poly.pdbx_strand_id
1 'polypeptide(L)' 'MFTTPPPPTQFATLSYPTPQILLVTLSRPAALNSITTAGHHELHAVWTWMDEEPSIRVGVLTGQGRAFCAGADLKGEY' A
#
# COMPACT_ATOMS: atom_id res chain seq x y z
N MET A 1 16.74 8.17 -8.58
CA MET A 1 16.87 7.38 -7.34
C MET A 1 16.07 8.08 -6.26
N PHE A 2 15.40 7.32 -5.40
CA PHE A 2 14.71 7.88 -4.23
C PHE A 2 15.72 8.37 -3.20
N THR A 3 15.32 9.33 -2.38
CA THR A 3 16.10 9.88 -1.25
C THR A 3 16.37 8.80 -0.21
N THR A 4 15.37 7.98 0.09
CA THR A 4 15.47 6.79 0.93
C THR A 4 14.80 5.61 0.24
N PRO A 5 15.23 4.36 0.50
CA PRO A 5 14.54 3.20 -0.04
C PRO A 5 13.09 3.14 0.49
N PRO A 6 12.11 2.73 -0.34
CA PRO A 6 10.75 2.55 0.13
C PRO A 6 10.70 1.44 1.20
N PRO A 7 9.75 1.52 2.14
CA PRO A 7 9.61 0.51 3.17
C PRO A 7 9.27 -0.85 2.55
N PRO A 8 9.70 -1.97 3.16
CA PRO A 8 9.29 -3.29 2.73
C PRO A 8 7.78 -3.47 2.93
N THR A 9 7.13 -4.19 2.01
CA THR A 9 5.70 -4.45 2.06
C THR A 9 5.39 -5.94 1.89
N GLN A 10 4.38 -6.42 2.62
CA GLN A 10 3.87 -7.79 2.62
C GLN A 10 2.39 -7.82 2.19
N PHE A 11 1.60 -6.80 2.52
CA PHE A 11 0.16 -6.75 2.28
C PHE A 11 -0.23 -5.88 1.07
N ALA A 12 0.69 -5.06 0.59
CA ALA A 12 0.58 -4.32 -0.66
C ALA A 12 1.83 -4.49 -1.55
N THR A 13 1.67 -4.21 -2.84
CA THR A 13 2.77 -4.09 -3.79
C THR A 13 2.94 -2.64 -4.25
N LEU A 14 4.18 -2.19 -4.38
CA LEU A 14 4.52 -0.85 -4.85
C LEU A 14 5.02 -0.91 -6.29
N SER A 15 4.53 0.01 -7.13
CA SER A 15 5.03 0.19 -8.50
C SER A 15 5.02 1.67 -8.89
N TYR A 16 5.75 2.00 -9.95
CA TYR A 16 5.95 3.39 -10.40
C TYR A 16 5.64 3.51 -11.90
N PRO A 17 4.34 3.60 -12.28
CA PRO A 17 3.94 3.66 -13.70
C PRO A 17 4.55 4.85 -14.45
N THR A 18 4.82 5.93 -13.72
CA THR A 18 5.65 7.06 -14.14
C THR A 18 6.53 7.47 -12.97
N PRO A 19 7.65 8.19 -13.19
CA PRO A 19 8.57 8.53 -12.11
C PRO A 19 7.96 9.33 -10.95
N GLN A 20 6.85 10.05 -11.16
CA GLN A 20 6.21 10.88 -10.12
C GLN A 20 4.97 10.23 -9.48
N ILE A 21 4.60 9.01 -9.89
CA ILE A 21 3.40 8.32 -9.39
C ILE A 21 3.80 7.07 -8.62
N LEU A 22 3.41 6.99 -7.36
CA LEU A 22 3.43 5.77 -6.58
C LEU A 22 2.08 5.06 -6.72
N LEU A 23 2.07 3.85 -7.28
CA LEU A 23 0.90 2.98 -7.29
C LEU A 23 1.04 1.90 -6.21
N VAL A 24 0.21 2.02 -5.17
CA VAL A 24 0.06 1.06 -4.08
C VAL A 24 -1.12 0.14 -4.39
N THR A 25 -0.87 -1.16 -4.50
CA THR A 25 -1.92 -2.16 -4.78
C THR A 25 -2.06 -3.10 -3.60
N LEU A 26 -3.21 -3.11 -2.94
CA LEU A 26 -3.53 -4.10 -1.89
C LEU A 26 -3.54 -5.50 -2.51
N SER A 27 -2.79 -6.44 -1.92
CA SER A 27 -2.51 -7.75 -2.52
C SER A 27 -2.99 -8.91 -1.65
N ARG A 28 -4.23 -8.80 -1.15
CA ARG A 28 -4.92 -9.88 -0.42
C ARG A 28 -6.26 -10.24 -1.10
N PRO A 29 -6.27 -10.60 -2.40
CA PRO A 29 -7.51 -10.77 -3.16
C PRO A 29 -8.42 -11.88 -2.60
N ALA A 30 -7.85 -12.92 -1.98
CA ALA A 30 -8.62 -13.99 -1.33
C ALA A 30 -9.43 -13.50 -0.10
N ALA A 31 -8.98 -12.42 0.54
CA ALA A 31 -9.66 -11.75 1.64
C ALA A 31 -10.37 -10.45 1.20
N LEU A 32 -10.60 -10.28 -0.11
CA LEU A 32 -11.18 -9.06 -0.68
C LEU A 32 -10.42 -7.78 -0.27
N ASN A 33 -9.11 -7.90 -0.13
CA ASN A 33 -8.22 -6.83 0.27
C ASN A 33 -8.62 -6.18 1.61
N SER A 34 -9.21 -6.94 2.54
CA SER A 34 -9.38 -6.48 3.92
C SER A 34 -8.02 -6.13 4.55
N ILE A 35 -8.01 -5.17 5.47
CA ILE A 35 -6.79 -4.62 6.06
C ILE A 35 -6.64 -5.16 7.49
N THR A 36 -5.57 -5.91 7.74
CA THR A 36 -5.15 -6.30 9.09
C THR A 36 -4.49 -5.12 9.81
N THR A 37 -4.33 -5.20 11.12
CA THR A 37 -3.58 -4.20 11.91
C THR A 37 -2.15 -4.03 11.40
N ALA A 38 -1.46 -5.13 11.06
CA ALA A 38 -0.14 -5.09 10.44
C ALA A 38 -0.16 -4.40 9.06
N GLY A 39 -1.16 -4.68 8.22
CA GLY A 39 -1.34 -4.02 6.92
C GLY A 39 -1.65 -2.53 7.06
N HIS A 40 -2.35 -2.12 8.11
CA HIS A 40 -2.59 -0.71 8.41
C HIS A 40 -1.27 0.02 8.74
N HIS A 41 -0.43 -0.56 9.59
CA HIS A 41 0.89 -0.01 9.90
C HIS A 41 1.82 0.02 8.68
N GLU A 42 1.77 -1.00 7.83
CA GLU A 42 2.51 -1.04 6.57
C GLU A 42 2.10 0.11 5.64
N LEU A 43 0.80 0.31 5.41
CA LEU A 43 0.32 1.42 4.59
C LEU A 43 0.72 2.77 5.20
N HIS A 44 0.65 2.92 6.52
CA HIS A 44 1.12 4.13 7.19
C HIS A 44 2.60 4.40 6.90
N ALA A 45 3.47 3.39 6.98
CA ALA A 45 4.89 3.54 6.66
C ALA A 45 5.11 3.95 5.19
N VAL A 46 4.34 3.39 4.24
CA VAL A 46 4.40 3.75 2.82
C VAL A 46 4.01 5.22 2.60
N TRP A 47 2.94 5.69 3.23
CA TRP A 47 2.48 7.07 3.07
C TRP A 47 3.44 8.07 3.72
N THR A 48 3.96 7.76 4.92
CA THR A 48 4.98 8.60 5.57
C THR A 48 6.25 8.68 4.73
N TRP A 49 6.70 7.57 4.15
CA TRP A 49 7.84 7.58 3.23
C TRP A 49 7.56 8.42 1.97
N MET A 50 6.35 8.30 1.39
CA MET A 50 5.96 9.09 0.22
C MET A 50 5.95 10.59 0.53
N ASP A 51 5.45 11.01 1.69
CA ASP A 51 5.42 12.41 2.11
C ASP A 51 6.83 13.01 2.22
N GLU A 52 7.83 12.19 2.54
CA GLU A 52 9.25 12.58 2.64
C GLU A 52 10.02 12.45 1.31
N GLU A 53 9.41 11.88 0.25
CA GLU A 53 10.06 11.61 -1.04
C GLU A 53 9.68 12.66 -2.10
N PRO A 54 10.53 13.68 -2.37
CA PRO A 54 10.14 14.83 -3.21
C PRO A 54 9.95 14.48 -4.69
N SER A 55 10.46 13.33 -5.15
CA SER A 55 10.30 12.90 -6.54
C SER A 55 8.91 12.34 -6.84
N ILE A 56 8.20 11.85 -5.83
CA ILE A 56 6.81 11.37 -5.94
C ILE A 56 5.85 12.52 -5.65
N ARG A 57 4.80 12.65 -6.47
CA ARG A 57 3.81 13.74 -6.36
C ARG A 57 2.40 13.24 -6.16
N VAL A 58 2.10 12.02 -6.59
CA VAL A 58 0.76 11.44 -6.55
C VAL A 58 0.85 10.01 -6.05
N GLY A 59 0.07 9.72 -5.01
CA GLY A 59 -0.18 8.38 -4.52
C GLY A 59 -1.50 7.87 -5.08
N VAL A 60 -1.48 6.69 -5.68
CA VAL A 60 -2.68 5.97 -6.12
C VAL A 60 -2.80 4.70 -5.30
N LEU A 61 -3.94 4.53 -4.63
CA LEU A 61 -4.27 3.30 -3.92
C LEU A 61 -5.32 2.52 -4.72
N THR A 62 -5.08 1.24 -4.96
CA THR A 62 -6.03 0.33 -5.60
C THR A 62 -5.99 -1.06 -4.96
N GLY A 63 -6.94 -1.92 -5.32
CA GLY A 63 -6.99 -3.32 -4.89
C GLY A 63 -6.69 -4.28 -6.03
N GLN A 64 -5.97 -5.37 -5.73
CA GLN A 64 -5.79 -6.48 -6.66
C GLN A 64 -7.10 -7.26 -6.82
N GLY A 65 -7.41 -7.66 -8.05
CA GLY A 65 -8.52 -8.55 -8.34
C GLY A 65 -9.88 -7.85 -8.36
N ARG A 66 -10.91 -8.48 -7.79
CA ARG A 66 -12.31 -8.09 -8.00
C ARG A 66 -12.86 -7.01 -7.07
N ALA A 67 -12.08 -6.57 -6.08
CA ALA A 67 -12.54 -5.63 -5.06
C ALA A 67 -11.41 -4.65 -4.70
N PHE A 68 -11.78 -3.40 -4.39
CA PHE A 68 -10.83 -2.43 -3.86
C PHE A 68 -10.35 -2.84 -2.45
N CYS A 69 -11.25 -2.81 -1.46
CA CYS A 69 -11.00 -3.18 -0.06
C CYS A 69 -12.35 -3.47 0.63
N ALA A 70 -12.39 -4.53 1.45
CA ALA A 70 -13.56 -4.91 2.23
C ALA A 70 -13.61 -4.29 3.65
N GLY A 71 -12.69 -3.38 3.98
CA GLY A 71 -12.58 -2.77 5.30
C GLY A 71 -11.60 -3.50 6.23
N ALA A 72 -11.78 -3.35 7.54
CA ALA A 72 -10.94 -3.99 8.55
C ALA A 72 -11.06 -5.52 8.51
N ASP A 73 -9.94 -6.22 8.70
CA ASP A 73 -9.91 -7.68 8.80
C ASP A 73 -10.19 -8.13 10.24
N LEU A 74 -11.47 -8.42 10.51
CA LEU A 74 -11.92 -8.89 11.82
C LEU A 74 -11.52 -10.34 12.14
N LYS A 75 -11.00 -11.10 11.15
CA LYS A 75 -10.56 -12.49 11.36
C LYS A 75 -9.11 -12.58 11.83
N GLY A 76 -8.31 -11.53 11.60
CA GLY A 76 -6.89 -11.49 11.98
C GLY A 76 -6.63 -10.97 13.40
N GLU A 77 -7.67 -10.66 14.18
CA GLU A 77 -7.55 -10.17 15.56
C GLU A 77 -7.72 -11.26 16.64
N TYR A 78 -7.81 -12.55 16.25
CA TYR A 78 -7.89 -13.71 17.15
C TYR A 78 -6.92 -14.81 16.75
#